data_AF-A0A943X834-F1
#
_entry.id   AF-A0A943X834-F1
#
_cell.length_a   1.000
_cell.length_b   1.000
_cell.length_c   1.000
_cell.angle_alpha   90.00
_cell.angle_beta   90.00
_cell.angle_gamma   90.00
#
_symmetry.space_group_name_H-M   'P 1'
#
loop_
_entity.id
_entity.type
_entity.pdbx_description
1 polymer ?
#
loop_
_entity_poly.entity_id
_entity_poly.type
_entity_poly.pdbx_seq_one_letter_code
_entity_poly.pdbx_strand_id
1 'polypeptide(L)' 'MSVSLRELGVKKEDLETLALKCSRNRTRTLAGYKPLAYEDMVEIFNMAY' A
#
# COMPACT_ATOMS: atom_id res chain seq x y z
N MET A 1 4.36 -16.60 -10.16
CA MET A 1 3.89 -15.57 -9.19
C MET A 1 5.13 -14.81 -8.76
N SER A 2 5.25 -13.55 -9.17
CA SER A 2 6.32 -12.67 -8.69
C SER A 2 6.08 -12.35 -7.21
N VAL A 3 7.15 -12.20 -6.45
CA VAL A 3 7.08 -12.01 -4.99
C VAL A 3 7.19 -10.53 -4.61
N SER A 4 7.72 -9.70 -5.52
CA SER A 4 8.00 -8.29 -5.26
C SER A 4 7.31 -7.34 -6.25
N LEU A 5 7.01 -6.12 -5.81
CA LEU A 5 6.45 -5.07 -6.67
C LEU A 5 7.47 -4.60 -7.71
N ARG A 6 8.77 -4.70 -7.41
CA ARG A 6 9.84 -4.43 -8.38
C ARG A 6 9.80 -5.36 -9.59
N GLU A 7 9.55 -6.65 -9.38
CA GLU A 7 9.39 -7.64 -10.47
C GLU A 7 8.17 -7.37 -11.36
N LEU A 8 7.15 -6.71 -10.80
CA LEU A 8 5.95 -6.29 -11.52
C LEU A 8 6.12 -4.95 -12.28
N GLY A 9 7.31 -4.36 -12.24
CA GLY A 9 7.59 -3.08 -12.91
C GLY A 9 7.01 -1.85 -12.21
N VAL A 10 6.62 -1.97 -10.94
CA VAL A 10 6.15 -0.84 -10.14
C VAL A 10 7.35 0.07 -9.81
N LYS A 11 7.19 1.38 -10.00
CA LYS A 11 8.21 2.35 -9.62
C LYS A 11 8.08 2.67 -8.13
N LYS A 12 9.22 2.86 -7.47
CA LYS A 12 9.25 3.19 -6.03
C LYS A 12 8.54 4.51 -5.72
N GLU A 13 8.61 5.47 -6.65
CA GLU A 13 7.95 6.78 -6.58
C GLU A 13 6.42 6.68 -6.53
N ASP A 14 5.85 5.63 -7.13
CA ASP A 14 4.40 5.43 -7.22
C ASP A 14 3.81 4.77 -5.96
N LEU A 15 4.65 4.25 -5.04
CA LEU A 15 4.20 3.50 -3.87
C LEU A 15 3.29 4.33 -2.95
N GLU A 16 3.62 5.60 -2.72
CA GLU A 16 2.77 6.49 -1.91
C GLU A 16 1.43 6.76 -2.58
N THR A 17 1.42 6.95 -3.90
CA THR A 17 0.19 7.14 -4.67
C THR A 17 -0.68 5.89 -4.64
N LEU A 18 -0.07 4.71 -4.69
CA LEU A 18 -0.75 3.42 -4.56
C LEU A 18 -1.35 3.23 -3.16
N ALA A 19 -0.60 3.56 -2.11
CA ALA A 19 -1.08 3.55 -0.72
C ALA A 19 -2.25 4.53 -0.53
N LEU A 20 -2.18 5.73 -1.13
CA LEU A 20 -3.23 6.73 -1.05
C LEU A 20 -4.52 6.27 -1.74
N LYS A 21 -4.40 5.69 -2.94
CA LYS A 21 -5.53 5.09 -3.67
C LYS A 21 -6.11 3.89 -2.91
N CYS A 22 -5.26 3.04 -2.33
CA CYS A 22 -5.68 1.88 -1.55
C CYS A 22 -6.45 2.26 -0.29
N SER A 23 -5.97 3.29 0.43
CA SER A 23 -6.62 3.88 1.61
C SER A 23 -7.85 4.74 1.26
N ARG A 24 -8.20 4.87 -0.03
CA ARG A 24 -9.30 5.71 -0.52
C ARG A 24 -9.18 7.13 0.03
N ASN A 25 -8.00 7.72 -0.16
CA ASN A 25 -7.68 9.04 0.36
C ASN A 25 -7.80 9.11 1.90
N ARG A 26 -7.30 8.07 2.59
CA ARG A 26 -7.33 7.90 4.05
C ARG A 26 -8.73 7.75 4.67
N THR A 27 -9.77 7.53 3.87
CA THR A 27 -11.15 7.35 4.37
C THR A 27 -11.55 5.89 4.53
N ARG A 28 -10.70 4.95 4.11
CA ARG A 28 -11.01 3.52 4.15
C ARG A 28 -10.83 2.94 5.56
N THR A 29 -11.95 2.61 6.20
CA THR A 29 -11.99 1.75 7.38
C THR A 29 -12.26 0.30 6.95
N LEU A 30 -11.33 -0.62 7.21
CA LEU A 30 -11.55 -2.05 7.03
C LEU A 30 -12.47 -2.54 8.16
N ALA A 31 -13.71 -2.91 7.82
CA ALA A 31 -14.65 -3.45 8.79
C ALA A 31 -14.13 -4.80 9.34
N GLY A 32 -14.11 -4.95 10.67
CA GLY A 32 -13.73 -6.20 11.34
C GLY A 32 -12.23 -6.40 11.61
N TYR A 33 -11.36 -5.48 11.17
CA TYR A 33 -9.92 -5.48 11.48
C TYR A 33 -9.50 -4.15 12.08
N LYS A 34 -8.35 -4.11 12.78
CA LYS A 34 -7.75 -2.86 13.26
C LYS A 34 -7.67 -1.91 12.04
N PRO A 35 -8.18 -0.66 12.13
CA PRO A 35 -8.08 0.27 11.02
C PRO A 35 -6.62 0.40 10.61
N LEU A 36 -6.30 -0.03 9.40
CA LEU A 36 -4.95 0.02 8.87
C LEU A 36 -4.66 1.49 8.53
N ALA A 37 -3.72 2.09 9.26
CA ALA A 37 -3.39 3.49 9.04
C ALA A 37 -2.73 3.67 7.68
N TYR A 38 -2.78 4.89 7.13
CA TYR A 38 -2.09 5.22 5.89
C TYR A 38 -0.58 4.91 5.98
N GLU A 39 0.02 5.21 7.13
CA GLU A 39 1.43 4.94 7.42
C GLU A 39 1.73 3.44 7.36
N ASP A 40 0.91 2.60 8.01
CA ASP A 40 1.04 1.14 7.96
C ASP A 40 0.94 0.62 6.51
N MET A 41 0.06 1.20 5.68
CA MET A 41 -0.06 0.82 4.26
C MET A 41 1.21 1.16 3.49
N VAL A 42 1.78 2.35 3.69
CA VAL A 42 3.02 2.76 3.03
C VAL A 42 4.18 1.84 3.43
N GLU A 43 4.26 1.45 4.70
CA GLU A 43 5.25 0.48 5.16
C GLU A 43 5.07 -0.89 4.50
N ILE A 44 3.82 -1.37 4.38
CA ILE A 44 3.53 -2.64 3.66
C ILE A 44 3.97 -2.56 2.19
N PHE A 45 3.69 -1.45 1.50
CA PHE A 45 4.14 -1.25 0.13
C PHE A 45 5.67 -1.20 0.02
N ASN A 46 6.36 -0.63 1.00
CA ASN A 46 7.83 -0.64 1.05
C ASN A 46 8.39 -2.02 1.37
N MET A 47 7.75 -2.81 2.24
CA MET A 47 8.17 -4.19 2.55
C MET A 47 7.96 -5.13 1.35
N ALA A 48 6.94 -4.86 0.53
CA ALA A 48 6.63 -5.65 -0.66
C ALA A 48 7.37 -5.20 -1.92
N TYR A 49 8.14 -4.10 -1.87
CA TYR A 49 8.88 -3.58 -3.01
C TYR A 49 10.08 -4.45 -3.41
#